data_AF-A0A4Q5LH40-F1
#
_entry.id   AF-A0A4Q5LH40-F1
#
_cell.length_a   1.000
_cell.length_b   1.000
_cell.length_c   1.000
_cell.angle_alpha   90.00
_cell.angle_beta   90.00
_cell.angle_gamma   90.00
#
_symmetry.space_group_name_H-M   'P 1'
#
loop_
_entity.id
_entity.type
_entity.pdbx_description
1 polymer ?
#
loop_
_entity_poly.entity_id
_entity_poly.type
_entity_poly.pdbx_seq_one_letter_code
_entity_poly.pdbx_strand_id
1 'polypeptide(L)'
;MTHRFFPVLLLFLALTARAQTPAAAPAQPDPLAPLIQERGRMVAAYEAANAQRNSLFGNKPSKKDLQEVVDVLKAIIRKDTEIVQALKETSIRRTASIVAEKTQAERQVTVAKGDQSMTRERFYDLQNQIQNLQERDRQREAKLREYQATAEEASQARTTRELLAVGLAVLSAALLWYIYKLRGKLRPARGRR
;
A
#
# COMPACT_ATOMS: atom_id res chain seq x y z
N MET A 1 12.60 3.13 32.61
CA MET A 1 12.29 1.68 32.70
C MET A 1 11.37 1.24 31.54
N THR A 2 11.78 1.45 30.27
CA THR A 2 10.90 1.34 29.10
C THR A 2 11.43 0.42 27.98
N HIS A 3 12.49 -0.34 28.22
CA HIS A 3 13.13 -1.19 27.20
C HIS A 3 12.72 -2.67 27.23
N ARG A 4 11.77 -3.08 28.08
CA ARG A 4 11.38 -4.50 28.26
C ARG A 4 10.15 -4.95 27.48
N PHE A 5 9.45 -4.04 26.80
CA PHE A 5 8.22 -4.37 26.04
C PHE A 5 8.44 -4.68 24.56
N PHE A 6 9.61 -4.34 24.02
CA PHE A 6 9.94 -4.56 22.60
C PHE A 6 10.05 -6.04 22.18
N PRO A 7 10.61 -6.98 22.99
CA PRO A 7 10.74 -8.37 22.54
C PRO A 7 9.42 -9.14 22.54
N VAL A 8 8.43 -8.72 23.34
CA VAL A 8 7.13 -9.39 23.43
C VAL A 8 6.25 -9.06 22.21
N LEU A 9 6.34 -7.83 21.70
CA LEU A 9 5.60 -7.40 20.51
C LEU A 9 6.08 -8.12 19.23
N LEU A 10 7.39 -8.36 19.14
CA LEU A 10 8.03 -9.03 18.00
C LEU A 10 7.69 -10.53 17.96
N LEU A 11 7.54 -11.16 19.14
CA LEU A 11 7.13 -12.56 19.25
C LEU A 11 5.65 -12.77 18.91
N PHE A 12 4.80 -11.76 19.15
CA PHE A 12 3.39 -11.80 18.77
C PHE A 12 3.18 -11.62 17.26
N LEU A 13 4.02 -10.82 16.58
CA LEU A 13 3.98 -10.65 15.12
C LEU A 13 4.40 -11.91 14.35
N ALA A 14 5.29 -12.72 14.92
CA ALA A 14 5.75 -13.97 14.30
C ALA A 14 4.69 -15.08 14.33
N LEU A 15 3.79 -15.08 15.32
CA LEU A 15 2.72 -16.09 15.43
C LEU A 15 1.56 -15.84 14.46
N THR A 16 1.26 -14.59 14.10
CA THR A 16 0.16 -14.27 13.17
C THR A 16 0.55 -14.50 11.71
N ALA A 17 1.84 -14.49 11.38
CA ALA A 17 2.33 -14.73 10.02
C ALA A 17 2.14 -16.18 9.54
N ARG A 18 1.99 -17.16 10.45
CA ARG A 18 1.85 -18.58 10.07
C ARG A 18 0.43 -19.05 9.75
N ALA A 19 -0.59 -18.20 9.94
CA ALA A 19 -1.99 -18.59 9.79
C ALA A 19 -2.58 -18.36 8.38
N GLN A 20 -1.82 -17.87 7.41
CA GLN A 20 -2.35 -17.47 6.09
C GLN A 20 -1.81 -18.29 4.91
N THR A 21 -1.30 -19.50 5.14
CA THR A 21 -1.07 -20.41 4.01
C THR A 21 -2.42 -21.02 3.63
N PRO A 22 -3.01 -20.68 2.45
CA PRO A 22 -4.21 -21.36 2.00
C PRO A 22 -3.85 -22.83 1.81
N ALA A 23 -4.45 -23.70 2.61
CA ALA A 23 -4.34 -25.14 2.43
C ALA A 23 -4.81 -25.45 1.01
N ALA A 24 -3.90 -25.97 0.19
CA ALA A 24 -4.23 -26.45 -1.15
C ALA A 24 -5.33 -27.50 -1.00
N ALA A 25 -6.52 -27.20 -1.52
CA ALA A 25 -7.64 -28.14 -1.50
C ALA A 25 -7.20 -29.44 -2.18
N PRO A 26 -7.50 -30.62 -1.59
CA PRO A 26 -7.15 -31.88 -2.21
C PRO A 26 -7.81 -31.95 -3.59
N ALA A 27 -6.99 -32.21 -4.61
CA ALA A 27 -7.47 -32.41 -5.97
C ALA A 27 -8.50 -33.55 -5.95
N GLN A 28 -9.76 -33.23 -6.23
CA GLN A 28 -10.80 -34.26 -6.32
C GLN A 28 -10.42 -35.24 -7.43
N PRO A 29 -10.51 -36.56 -7.18
CA PRO A 29 -10.20 -37.57 -8.19
C PRO A 29 -11.14 -37.39 -9.39
N ASP A 30 -10.57 -37.44 -10.61
CA ASP A 30 -11.31 -37.23 -11.85
C ASP A 30 -12.30 -38.37 -12.09
N PRO A 31 -13.63 -38.13 -12.01
CA PRO A 31 -14.63 -39.18 -12.15
C PRO A 31 -14.71 -39.76 -13.57
N LEU A 32 -14.12 -39.08 -14.57
CA LEU A 32 -14.13 -39.52 -15.97
C LEU A 32 -13.13 -40.64 -16.25
N ALA A 33 -11.97 -40.63 -15.58
CA ALA A 33 -10.91 -41.61 -15.79
C ALA A 33 -11.36 -43.07 -15.63
N PRO A 34 -12.07 -43.48 -14.55
CA PRO A 34 -12.54 -44.86 -14.41
C PRO A 34 -13.60 -45.23 -15.46
N LEU A 35 -14.51 -44.32 -15.81
CA LEU A 35 -15.57 -44.58 -16.79
C LEU A 35 -15.02 -44.80 -18.21
N ILE A 36 -14.03 -44.01 -18.62
CA ILE A 36 -13.34 -44.17 -19.91
C ILE A 36 -12.59 -45.51 -19.95
N GLN A 37 -11.93 -45.89 -18.86
CA GLN A 37 -11.22 -47.16 -18.76
C GLN A 37 -12.18 -48.35 -18.87
N GLU A 38 -13.33 -48.28 -18.21
CA GLU A 38 -14.37 -49.31 -18.25
C GLU A 38 -14.98 -49.46 -19.65
N ARG A 39 -15.26 -48.33 -20.33
CA ARG A 39 -15.71 -48.30 -21.72
C ARG A 39 -14.69 -48.92 -22.67
N GLY A 40 -13.40 -48.65 -22.48
CA GLY A 40 -12.32 -49.28 -23.24
C GLY A 40 -12.31 -50.81 -23.12
N ARG A 41 -12.54 -51.34 -21.90
CA ARG A 41 -12.64 -52.80 -21.67
C ARG A 41 -13.87 -53.41 -22.36
N MET A 42 -15.01 -52.73 -22.32
CA MET A 42 -16.24 -53.20 -22.98
C MET A 42 -16.10 -53.25 -24.51
N VAL A 43 -15.46 -52.23 -25.11
CA VAL A 43 -15.18 -52.20 -26.55
C VAL A 43 -14.19 -53.28 -26.95
N ALA A 44 -13.11 -53.48 -26.18
CA ALA A 44 -12.15 -54.55 -26.45
C ALA A 44 -12.79 -55.95 -26.36
N ALA A 45 -13.68 -56.18 -25.39
CA ALA A 45 -14.42 -57.44 -25.27
C ALA A 45 -15.36 -57.66 -26.46
N TYR A 46 -16.03 -56.60 -26.93
CA TYR A 46 -16.84 -56.64 -28.14
C TYR A 46 -16.01 -56.97 -29.38
N GLU A 47 -14.88 -56.29 -29.59
CA GLU A 47 -14.02 -56.51 -30.75
C GLU A 47 -13.42 -57.92 -30.75
N ALA A 48 -13.00 -58.43 -29.58
CA ALA A 48 -12.52 -59.80 -29.44
C ALA A 48 -13.62 -60.83 -29.77
N ALA A 49 -14.85 -60.64 -29.26
CA ALA A 49 -15.97 -61.51 -29.58
C ALA A 49 -16.35 -61.47 -31.07
N ASN A 50 -16.26 -60.29 -31.68
CA ASN A 50 -16.57 -60.09 -33.10
C ASN A 50 -15.46 -60.69 -34.01
N ALA A 51 -14.19 -60.55 -33.63
CA ALA A 51 -13.04 -61.13 -34.33
C ALA A 51 -13.04 -62.67 -34.24
N GLN A 52 -13.33 -63.22 -33.06
CA GLN A 52 -13.48 -64.68 -32.87
C GLN A 52 -14.60 -65.24 -33.76
N ARG A 53 -15.71 -64.51 -33.92
CA ARG A 53 -16.82 -64.87 -34.81
C ARG A 53 -16.45 -64.82 -36.29
N ASN A 54 -15.79 -63.75 -36.75
CA ASN A 54 -15.32 -63.63 -38.12
C ASN A 54 -14.23 -64.66 -38.49
N SER A 55 -13.45 -65.11 -37.51
CA SER A 55 -12.38 -66.11 -37.70
C SER A 55 -12.88 -67.55 -37.76
N LEU A 56 -14.01 -67.89 -37.12
CA LEU A 56 -14.47 -69.28 -36.99
C LEU A 56 -15.53 -69.70 -38.01
N PHE A 57 -16.34 -68.77 -38.53
CA PHE A 57 -17.40 -69.10 -39.48
C PHE A 57 -17.57 -67.97 -40.50
N GLY A 58 -17.13 -68.19 -41.74
CA GLY A 58 -17.51 -67.37 -42.90
C GLY A 58 -19.00 -67.51 -43.29
N ASN A 59 -19.90 -67.78 -42.34
CA ASN A 59 -21.31 -68.03 -42.57
C ASN A 59 -22.19 -67.26 -41.58
N LYS A 60 -23.37 -66.90 -42.08
CA LYS A 60 -24.39 -66.00 -41.48
C LYS A 60 -24.52 -66.15 -39.95
N PRO A 61 -24.49 -65.04 -39.19
CA PRO A 61 -24.59 -65.07 -37.74
C PRO A 61 -25.94 -65.63 -37.25
N SER A 62 -25.92 -66.41 -36.18
CA SER A 62 -27.13 -66.92 -35.52
C SER A 62 -27.90 -65.77 -34.85
N LYS A 63 -29.24 -65.86 -34.78
CA LYS A 63 -30.09 -64.85 -34.10
C LYS A 63 -29.64 -64.60 -32.65
N LYS A 64 -29.17 -65.63 -31.95
CA LYS A 64 -28.68 -65.55 -30.57
C LYS A 64 -27.45 -64.62 -30.46
N ASP A 65 -26.53 -64.72 -31.42
CA ASP A 65 -25.29 -63.94 -31.41
C ASP A 65 -25.54 -62.48 -31.81
N LEU A 66 -26.58 -62.22 -32.60
CA LEU A 66 -27.04 -60.85 -32.86
C LEU A 66 -27.64 -60.22 -31.60
N GLN A 67 -28.32 -61.01 -30.77
CA GLN A 67 -28.92 -60.54 -29.53
C GLN A 67 -27.86 -60.17 -28.49
N GLU A 68 -26.82 -60.99 -28.34
CA GLU A 68 -25.69 -60.71 -27.45
C GLU A 68 -24.92 -59.45 -27.86
N VAL A 69 -24.66 -59.28 -29.16
CA VAL A 69 -24.04 -58.06 -29.69
C VAL A 69 -24.88 -56.82 -29.41
N VAL A 70 -26.19 -56.89 -29.62
CA VAL A 70 -27.10 -55.78 -29.34
C VAL A 70 -27.11 -55.43 -27.85
N ASP A 71 -27.03 -56.41 -26.96
CA ASP A 71 -27.01 -56.18 -25.52
C ASP A 71 -25.68 -55.58 -25.04
N VAL A 72 -24.55 -56.01 -25.62
CA VAL A 72 -23.24 -55.38 -25.40
C VAL A 72 -23.22 -53.93 -25.91
N LEU A 73 -23.76 -53.67 -27.12
CA LEU A 73 -23.88 -52.30 -27.63
C LEU A 73 -24.77 -51.43 -26.74
N LYS A 74 -25.90 -51.95 -26.23
CA LYS A 74 -26.74 -51.23 -25.27
C LYS A 74 -25.99 -50.90 -23.99
N ALA A 75 -25.16 -51.81 -23.49
CA ALA A 75 -24.33 -51.57 -22.30
C ALA A 75 -23.29 -50.46 -22.56
N ILE A 76 -22.62 -50.48 -23.71
CA ILE A 76 -21.68 -49.42 -24.13
C ILE A 76 -22.39 -48.07 -24.21
N ILE A 77 -23.59 -48.00 -24.82
CA ILE A 77 -24.35 -46.75 -24.96
C ILE A 77 -24.76 -46.19 -23.58
N ARG A 78 -25.14 -47.04 -22.62
CA ARG A 78 -25.41 -46.59 -21.25
C ARG A 78 -24.16 -45.99 -20.62
N LYS A 79 -23.00 -46.62 -20.83
CA LYS A 79 -21.72 -46.13 -20.31
C LYS A 79 -21.30 -44.80 -20.94
N ASP A 80 -21.49 -44.65 -22.25
CA ASP A 80 -21.25 -43.39 -22.95
C ASP A 80 -22.18 -42.26 -22.42
N THR A 81 -23.42 -42.61 -22.03
CA THR A 81 -24.35 -41.66 -21.39
C THR A 81 -23.85 -41.20 -20.01
N GLU A 82 -23.34 -42.13 -19.19
CA GLU A 82 -22.71 -41.82 -17.90
C GLU A 82 -21.48 -40.91 -18.07
N ILE A 83 -20.63 -41.19 -19.07
CA ILE A 83 -19.45 -40.36 -19.40
C ILE A 83 -19.88 -38.94 -19.78
N VAL A 84 -20.89 -38.79 -20.63
CA VAL A 84 -21.39 -37.46 -21.05
C VAL A 84 -21.96 -36.69 -19.85
N GLN A 85 -22.66 -37.36 -18.94
CA GLN A 85 -23.18 -36.74 -17.72
C GLN A 85 -22.03 -36.26 -16.82
N ALA A 86 -21.05 -37.13 -16.54
CA ALA A 86 -19.86 -36.77 -15.75
C ALA A 86 -19.06 -35.62 -16.38
N LEU A 87 -18.95 -35.58 -17.71
CA LEU A 87 -18.29 -34.50 -18.43
C LEU A 87 -19.03 -33.18 -18.30
N LYS A 88 -20.36 -33.17 -18.39
CA LYS A 88 -21.19 -31.98 -18.20
C LYS A 88 -21.07 -31.44 -16.78
N GLU A 89 -21.10 -32.29 -15.77
CA GLU A 89 -20.89 -31.85 -14.39
C GLU A 89 -19.51 -31.25 -14.18
N THR A 90 -18.47 -31.89 -14.74
CA THR A 90 -17.09 -31.40 -14.65
C THR A 90 -16.92 -30.07 -15.38
N SER A 91 -17.52 -29.89 -16.56
CA SER A 91 -17.44 -28.64 -17.32
C SER A 91 -18.18 -27.50 -16.65
N ILE A 92 -19.35 -27.76 -16.05
CA ILE A 92 -20.09 -26.77 -15.25
C ILE A 92 -19.23 -26.35 -14.04
N ARG A 93 -18.66 -27.31 -13.30
CA ARG A 93 -17.79 -27.01 -12.15
C ARG A 93 -16.55 -26.21 -12.54
N ARG A 94 -15.86 -26.59 -13.62
CA ARG A 94 -14.69 -25.86 -14.14
C ARG A 94 -15.07 -24.45 -14.59
N THR A 95 -16.20 -24.30 -15.28
CA THR A 95 -16.67 -22.97 -15.71
C THR A 95 -17.00 -22.10 -14.50
N ALA A 96 -17.68 -22.66 -13.49
CA ALA A 96 -17.98 -21.95 -12.25
C ALA A 96 -16.71 -21.53 -11.51
N SER A 97 -15.69 -22.39 -11.41
CA SER A 97 -14.42 -22.04 -10.76
C SER A 97 -13.66 -20.97 -11.53
N ILE A 98 -13.59 -21.06 -12.86
CA ILE A 98 -12.92 -20.07 -13.70
C ILE A 98 -13.62 -18.71 -13.60
N VAL A 99 -14.96 -18.69 -13.62
CA VAL A 99 -15.73 -17.45 -13.46
C VAL A 99 -15.53 -16.86 -12.08
N ALA A 100 -15.57 -17.68 -11.02
CA ALA A 100 -15.33 -17.23 -9.66
C ALA A 100 -13.92 -16.65 -9.48
N GLU A 101 -12.89 -17.33 -10.00
CA GLU A 101 -11.50 -16.87 -9.98
C GLU A 101 -11.34 -15.56 -10.76
N LYS A 102 -11.93 -15.47 -11.95
CA LYS A 102 -11.92 -14.24 -12.76
C LYS A 102 -12.58 -13.07 -12.03
N THR A 103 -13.78 -13.28 -11.48
CA THR A 103 -14.46 -12.24 -10.69
C THR A 103 -13.65 -11.83 -9.47
N GLN A 104 -13.00 -12.79 -8.79
CA GLN A 104 -12.14 -12.49 -7.66
C GLN A 104 -10.90 -11.69 -8.09
N ALA A 105 -10.26 -12.05 -9.20
CA ALA A 105 -9.14 -11.31 -9.77
C ALA A 105 -9.54 -9.88 -10.17
N GLU A 106 -10.68 -9.70 -10.83
CA GLU A 106 -11.22 -8.38 -11.20
C GLU A 106 -11.50 -7.50 -9.97
N ARG A 107 -12.06 -8.08 -8.90
CA ARG A 107 -12.25 -7.37 -7.61
C ARG A 107 -10.92 -6.95 -7.00
N GLN A 108 -9.92 -7.82 -6.97
CA GLN A 108 -8.58 -7.49 -6.46
C GLN A 108 -7.93 -6.35 -7.25
N VAL A 109 -8.02 -6.40 -8.58
CA VAL A 109 -7.49 -5.33 -9.45
C VAL A 109 -8.22 -4.01 -9.20
N THR A 110 -9.54 -4.04 -9.00
CA THR A 110 -10.33 -2.84 -8.71
C THR A 110 -9.96 -2.22 -7.37
N VAL A 111 -9.81 -3.04 -6.33
CA VAL A 111 -9.37 -2.57 -5.00
C VAL A 111 -7.96 -2.00 -5.06
N ALA A 112 -7.02 -2.69 -5.72
CA ALA A 112 -5.64 -2.22 -5.88
C ALA A 112 -5.57 -0.87 -6.63
N LYS A 113 -6.36 -0.70 -7.70
CA LYS A 113 -6.46 0.58 -8.42
C LYS A 113 -7.08 1.68 -7.55
N GLY A 114 -8.14 1.36 -6.81
CA GLY A 114 -8.78 2.29 -5.88
C GLY A 114 -7.81 2.78 -4.80
N ASP A 115 -7.04 1.86 -4.21
CA ASP A 115 -6.05 2.18 -3.18
C ASP A 115 -4.90 3.05 -3.72
N GLN A 116 -4.44 2.79 -4.94
CA GLN A 116 -3.47 3.64 -5.63
C GLN A 116 -4.00 5.07 -5.86
N SER A 117 -5.26 5.22 -6.29
CA SER A 117 -5.86 6.55 -6.45
C SER A 117 -5.99 7.30 -5.13
N MET A 118 -6.44 6.63 -4.07
CA MET A 118 -6.57 7.22 -2.73
C MET A 118 -5.21 7.65 -2.17
N THR A 119 -4.18 6.83 -2.36
CA THR A 119 -2.81 7.16 -1.95
C THR A 119 -2.29 8.38 -2.70
N ARG A 120 -2.57 8.47 -4.01
CA ARG A 120 -2.16 9.60 -4.84
C ARG A 120 -2.86 10.89 -4.44
N GLU A 121 -4.16 10.84 -4.13
CA GLU A 121 -4.92 11.99 -3.62
C GLU A 121 -4.34 12.49 -2.29
N ARG A 122 -4.11 11.57 -1.34
CA ARG A 122 -3.44 11.91 -0.06
C ARG A 122 -2.07 12.53 -0.26
N PHE A 123 -1.32 12.08 -1.26
CA PHE A 123 -0.01 12.66 -1.58
C PHE A 123 -0.14 14.12 -2.04
N TYR A 124 -1.11 14.42 -2.91
CA TYR A 124 -1.38 15.80 -3.33
C TYR A 124 -1.86 16.69 -2.19
N ASP A 125 -2.73 16.18 -1.32
CA ASP A 125 -3.19 16.92 -0.13
C ASP A 125 -2.04 17.23 0.82
N LEU A 126 -1.16 16.26 1.07
CA LEU A 126 0.04 16.46 1.89
C LEU A 126 0.99 17.48 1.24
N GLN A 127 1.16 17.42 -0.08
CA GLN A 127 1.97 18.38 -0.81
C GLN A 127 1.43 19.82 -0.66
N ASN A 128 0.12 20.01 -0.78
CA ASN A 128 -0.53 21.30 -0.57
C ASN A 128 -0.38 21.79 0.87
N GLN A 129 -0.53 20.90 1.86
CA GLN A 129 -0.32 21.25 3.27
C GLN A 129 1.12 21.70 3.53
N ILE A 130 2.11 21.00 2.96
CA ILE A 130 3.53 21.37 3.09
C ILE A 130 3.78 22.74 2.47
N GLN A 131 3.25 23.02 1.28
CA GLN A 131 3.40 24.33 0.63
C GLN A 131 2.79 25.45 1.47
N ASN A 132 1.57 25.26 1.97
CA ASN A 132 0.91 26.24 2.85
C ASN A 132 1.70 26.50 4.14
N LEU A 133 2.28 25.46 4.75
CA LEU A 133 3.12 25.61 5.94
C LEU A 133 4.42 26.36 5.62
N GLN A 134 5.08 26.03 4.50
CA GLN A 134 6.29 26.74 4.06
C GLN A 134 6.02 28.23 3.81
N GLU A 135 4.90 28.57 3.19
CA GLU A 135 4.50 29.97 2.98
C GLU A 135 4.27 30.69 4.30
N ARG A 136 3.60 30.04 5.27
CA ARG A 136 3.40 30.61 6.61
C ARG A 136 4.71 30.84 7.35
N ASP A 137 5.66 29.92 7.24
CA ASP A 137 6.96 30.07 7.88
C ASP A 137 7.76 31.20 7.22
N ARG A 138 7.75 31.32 5.89
CA ARG A 138 8.34 32.48 5.20
C ARG A 138 7.72 33.81 5.65
N GLN A 139 6.41 33.86 5.82
CA GLN A 139 5.73 35.06 6.32
C GLN A 139 6.13 35.40 7.76
N ARG A 140 6.29 34.38 8.61
CA ARG A 140 6.76 34.57 9.99
C ARG A 140 8.19 35.09 10.03
N GLU A 141 9.08 34.52 9.23
CA GLU A 141 10.46 34.98 9.11
C GLU A 141 10.54 36.43 8.62
N ALA A 142 9.74 36.79 7.61
CA ALA A 142 9.67 38.16 7.12
C ALA A 142 9.24 39.14 8.21
N LYS A 143 8.19 38.80 8.98
CA LYS A 143 7.73 39.62 10.12
C LYS A 143 8.79 39.73 11.22
N LEU A 144 9.49 38.65 11.53
CA LEU A 144 10.58 38.71 12.53
C LEU A 144 11.69 39.66 12.09
N ARG A 145 12.06 39.66 10.80
CA ARG A 145 13.05 40.61 10.26
C ARG A 145 12.54 42.05 10.32
N GLU A 146 11.27 42.28 10.02
CA GLU A 146 10.65 43.60 10.13
C GLU A 146 10.65 44.11 11.59
N TYR A 147 10.31 43.26 12.56
CA TYR A 147 10.41 43.60 13.98
C TYR A 147 11.84 43.88 14.44
N GLN A 148 12.82 43.14 13.91
CA GLN A 148 14.23 43.40 14.20
C GLN A 148 14.68 44.74 13.63
N ALA A 149 14.35 45.04 12.37
CA ALA A 149 14.69 46.31 11.72
C ALA A 149 14.07 47.50 12.45
N THR A 150 12.78 47.42 12.81
CA THR A 150 12.10 48.49 13.58
C THR A 150 12.68 48.67 14.98
N ALA A 151 13.09 47.59 15.65
CA ALA A 151 13.79 47.69 16.93
C ALA A 151 15.17 48.34 16.81
N GLU A 152 15.92 48.01 15.75
CA GLU A 152 17.22 48.63 15.45
C GLU A 152 17.07 50.13 15.15
N GLU A 153 16.12 50.52 14.31
CA GLU A 153 15.81 51.92 14.01
C GLU A 153 15.43 52.70 15.29
N ALA A 154 14.59 52.12 16.14
CA ALA A 154 14.22 52.73 17.42
C ALA A 154 15.43 52.87 18.36
N SER A 155 16.35 51.91 18.37
CA SER A 155 17.58 51.97 19.16
C SER A 155 18.55 53.04 18.62
N GLN A 156 18.70 53.16 17.30
CA GLN A 156 19.53 54.19 16.67
C GLN A 156 18.96 55.60 16.92
N ALA A 157 17.64 55.77 16.86
CA ALA A 157 16.99 57.03 17.21
C ALA A 157 17.19 57.41 18.69
N ARG A 158 17.20 56.43 19.61
CA ARG A 158 17.50 56.67 21.03
C ARG A 158 18.96 57.01 21.26
N THR A 159 19.90 56.24 20.69
CA THR A 159 21.34 56.47 20.87
C THR A 159 21.78 57.82 20.32
N THR A 160 21.26 58.27 19.18
CA THR A 160 21.57 59.61 18.63
C THR A 160 21.09 60.73 19.55
N ARG A 161 19.88 60.62 20.12
CA ARG A 161 19.34 61.58 21.09
C ARG A 161 20.15 61.58 22.39
N GLU A 162 20.52 60.40 22.88
CA GLU A 162 21.35 60.25 24.08
C GLU A 162 22.77 60.79 23.87
N LEU A 163 23.39 60.53 22.71
CA LEU A 163 24.72 61.06 22.35
C LEU A 163 24.73 62.59 22.29
N LEU A 164 23.70 63.21 21.71
CA LEU A 164 23.57 64.67 21.72
C LEU A 164 23.40 65.23 23.14
N ALA A 165 22.58 64.58 23.97
CA ALA A 165 22.38 64.99 25.35
C ALA A 165 23.67 64.87 26.17
N VAL A 166 24.40 63.76 26.03
CA VAL A 166 25.71 63.53 26.68
C VAL A 166 26.73 64.56 26.19
N GLY A 167 26.80 64.83 24.89
CA GLY A 167 27.71 65.83 24.32
C GLY A 167 27.45 67.23 24.87
N LEU A 168 26.18 67.65 24.95
CA LEU A 168 25.80 68.96 25.48
C LEU A 168 26.05 69.05 27.00
N ALA A 169 25.78 67.97 27.74
CA ALA A 169 26.10 67.89 29.17
C ALA A 169 27.61 68.06 29.43
N VAL A 170 28.46 67.34 28.69
CA VAL A 170 29.93 67.47 28.78
C VAL A 170 30.39 68.89 28.45
N LEU A 171 29.85 69.51 27.39
CA LEU A 171 30.19 70.87 27.01
C LEU A 171 29.80 71.88 28.10
N SER A 172 28.62 71.73 28.70
CA SER A 172 28.17 72.58 29.80
C SER A 172 29.06 72.43 31.05
N ALA A 173 29.45 71.20 31.40
CA ALA A 173 30.36 70.94 32.51
C ALA A 173 31.75 71.52 32.26
N ALA A 174 32.27 71.42 31.02
CA ALA A 174 33.54 72.01 30.63
C ALA A 174 33.53 73.54 30.74
N LEU A 175 32.43 74.19 30.34
CA LEU A 175 32.24 75.63 30.51
C LEU A 175 32.19 76.04 31.99
N LEU A 176 31.44 75.31 32.82
CA LEU A 176 31.39 75.56 34.26
C LEU A 176 32.77 75.41 34.91
N TRP A 177 33.54 74.39 34.53
CA TRP A 177 34.91 74.21 34.99
C TRP A 177 35.82 75.36 34.53
N TYR A 178 35.69 75.80 33.28
CA TYR A 178 36.43 76.93 32.74
C TYR A 178 36.12 78.22 33.52
N ILE A 179 34.84 78.50 33.81
CA ILE A 179 34.40 79.65 34.62
C ILE A 179 34.96 79.54 36.04
N TYR A 180 34.91 78.36 36.67
CA TYR A 180 35.48 78.15 38.01
C TYR A 180 36.98 78.47 38.04
N LYS A 181 37.73 78.01 37.04
CA LYS A 181 39.16 78.33 36.89
C LYS A 181 39.40 79.83 36.69
N LEU A 182 38.56 80.50 35.89
CA LEU A 182 38.62 81.95 35.71
C LEU A 182 38.33 82.71 37.01
N ARG A 183 37.30 82.29 37.77
CA ARG A 183 36.99 82.87 39.08
C ARG A 183 38.11 82.69 40.08
N GLY A 184 38.82 81.55 40.07
CA GLY A 184 40.00 81.33 40.88
C GLY A 184 41.15 82.30 40.55
N LYS A 185 41.35 82.61 39.26
CA LYS A 185 42.33 83.60 38.81
C LYS A 185 41.93 85.05 39.12
N LEU A 186 40.63 85.35 39.12
CA LEU A 186 40.06 86.68 39.34
C LEU A 186 39.71 86.98 40.79
N ARG A 187 40.09 86.12 41.76
CA ARG A 187 39.89 86.39 43.18
C ARG A 187 41.09 87.21 43.67
N PRO A 188 41.01 88.54 43.76
CA PRO A 188 42.10 89.31 44.35
C PRO A 188 42.14 88.99 45.84
N ALA A 189 43.34 88.93 46.39
CA ALA A 189 43.57 88.88 47.83
C ALA A 189 42.93 90.11 48.48
N ARG A 190 41.67 90.00 48.90
CA ARG A 190 41.02 91.00 49.75
C ARG A 190 41.34 90.61 51.19
N GLY A 191 42.40 91.22 51.74
CA GLY A 191 42.69 91.15 53.16
C GLY A 191 44.17 91.28 53.52
N ARG A 192 44.69 92.51 53.56
CA ARG A 192 45.45 93.08 54.71
C ARG A 192 45.92 94.49 54.38
N ARG A 193 45.10 95.48 54.73
CA ARG A 193 45.46 96.66 55.50
C ARG A 193 44.19 97.20 56.14
#